data_AF-A0A3D0QZG3-F1
#
_entry.id   AF-A0A3D0QZG3-F1
#
_cell.length_a   1.000
_cell.length_b   1.000
_cell.length_c   1.000
_cell.angle_alpha   90.00
_cell.angle_beta   90.00
_cell.angle_gamma   90.00
#
_symmetry.space_group_name_H-M   'P 1'
#
loop_
_entity.id
_entity.type
_entity.pdbx_description
1 polymer ?
#
loop_
_entity_poly.entity_id
_entity_poly.type
_entity_poly.pdbx_seq_one_letter_code
_entity_poly.pdbx_strand_id
1 'polypeptide(L)'
;MHLTPREQERLLLFSAAELARRRLARGARLGATEAIALVCDEILEMAWDGTPLETVVERAPALVPRDRLLPGVAESVPSIQVEALFPHGSALVHVSEPFGPADPEGPGGVLVTDGEMELAPGRPRSTLTVTNRGGRAVWVSSHFPLEEANPALDFDREAVRGHRLDVPAGASVAFEPGETRSVTVVTRGGER
;
A
#
# COMPACT_ATOMS: atom_id res chain seq x y z
N MET A 1 25.58 4.86 -29.81
CA MET A 1 25.26 4.22 -28.51
C MET A 1 24.31 3.08 -28.79
N HIS A 2 24.38 1.97 -28.04
CA HIS A 2 23.46 0.84 -28.17
C HIS A 2 22.46 0.87 -27.01
N LEU A 3 21.54 1.83 -27.05
CA LEU A 3 20.57 2.04 -25.96
C LEU A 3 19.52 0.92 -25.94
N THR A 4 19.39 0.27 -24.79
CA THR A 4 18.28 -0.65 -24.48
C THR A 4 16.93 0.09 -24.46
N PRO A 5 15.79 -0.61 -24.57
CA PRO A 5 14.48 0.01 -24.45
C PRO A 5 14.30 0.83 -23.16
N ARG A 6 14.77 0.32 -22.02
CA ARG A 6 14.73 1.03 -20.72
C ARG A 6 15.53 2.33 -20.72
N GLU A 7 16.68 2.37 -21.39
CA GLU A 7 17.46 3.62 -21.52
C GLU A 7 16.77 4.62 -22.46
N GLN A 8 16.03 4.14 -23.48
CA GLN A 8 15.21 5.01 -24.34
C GLN A 8 13.99 5.56 -23.57
N GLU A 9 13.37 4.75 -22.69
CA GLU A 9 12.30 5.18 -21.78
C GLU A 9 12.80 6.18 -20.73
N ARG A 10 14.02 6.00 -20.17
CA ARG A 10 14.69 6.98 -19.29
C ARG A 10 14.82 8.35 -19.97
N LEU A 11 15.17 8.38 -21.26
CA LEU A 11 15.29 9.62 -22.06
C LEU A 11 13.93 10.26 -22.38
N LEU A 12 12.87 9.46 -22.58
CA LEU A 12 11.51 9.95 -22.74
C LEU A 12 11.00 10.60 -21.43
N LEU A 13 11.25 9.95 -20.30
CA LEU A 13 10.91 10.47 -18.97
C LEU A 13 11.65 11.79 -18.68
N PHE A 14 12.96 11.84 -18.92
CA PHE A 14 13.76 13.06 -18.84
C PHE A 14 13.19 14.19 -19.73
N SER A 15 12.76 13.87 -20.95
CA SER A 15 12.16 14.84 -21.88
C SER A 15 10.84 15.42 -21.36
N ALA A 16 10.05 14.62 -20.61
CA ALA A 16 8.84 15.08 -19.95
C ALA A 16 9.14 15.92 -18.69
N ALA A 17 10.15 15.54 -17.91
CA ALA A 17 10.62 16.33 -16.77
C ALA A 17 11.19 17.69 -17.21
N GLU A 18 11.95 17.74 -18.29
CA GLU A 18 12.44 18.99 -18.89
C GLU A 18 11.29 19.92 -19.32
N LEU A 19 10.21 19.38 -19.87
CA LEU A 19 9.02 20.14 -20.18
C LEU A 19 8.34 20.70 -18.91
N ALA A 20 8.34 19.93 -17.82
CA ALA A 20 7.84 20.36 -16.52
C ALA A 20 8.70 21.46 -15.89
N ARG A 21 10.03 21.30 -15.83
CA ARG A 21 10.99 22.32 -15.36
C ARG A 21 10.80 23.65 -16.11
N ARG A 22 10.68 23.60 -17.44
CA ARG A 22 10.45 24.78 -18.30
C ARG A 22 9.09 25.45 -18.10
N ARG A 23 8.09 24.74 -17.56
CA ARG A 23 6.79 25.31 -17.15
C ARG A 23 6.88 25.96 -15.77
N LEU A 24 7.44 25.26 -14.78
CA LEU A 24 7.70 25.80 -13.45
C LEU A 24 8.52 27.09 -13.50
N ALA A 25 9.57 27.14 -14.33
CA ALA A 25 10.43 28.31 -14.51
C ALA A 25 9.70 29.55 -15.07
N ARG A 26 8.52 29.37 -15.69
CA ARG A 26 7.64 30.47 -16.15
C ARG A 26 6.47 30.73 -15.19
N GLY A 27 6.58 30.27 -13.94
CA GLY A 27 5.58 30.43 -12.88
C GLY A 27 4.38 29.48 -12.97
N ALA A 28 4.21 28.73 -14.07
CA ALA A 28 3.06 27.86 -14.28
C ALA A 28 2.94 26.75 -13.20
N ARG A 29 1.71 26.25 -13.05
CA ARG A 29 1.38 25.07 -12.24
C ARG A 29 1.39 23.81 -13.11
N LEU A 30 1.76 22.68 -12.52
CA LEU A 30 1.87 21.38 -13.21
C LEU A 30 0.60 20.53 -13.07
N GLY A 31 0.26 19.80 -14.14
CA GLY A 31 -0.65 18.66 -14.10
C GLY A 31 0.06 17.37 -13.65
N ALA A 32 -0.72 16.33 -13.36
CA ALA A 32 -0.23 15.06 -12.80
C ALA A 32 0.94 14.45 -13.59
N THR A 33 0.81 14.31 -14.92
CA THR A 33 1.87 13.75 -15.79
C THR A 33 3.21 14.47 -15.66
N GLU A 34 3.18 15.78 -15.46
CA GLU A 34 4.36 16.65 -15.43
C GLU A 34 5.01 16.65 -14.06
N ALA A 35 4.20 16.67 -13.01
CA ALA A 35 4.66 16.54 -11.64
C ALA A 35 5.25 15.14 -11.37
N ILE A 36 4.60 14.07 -11.88
CA ILE A 36 5.12 12.70 -11.84
C ILE A 36 6.44 12.62 -12.59
N ALA A 37 6.51 13.11 -13.84
CA ALA A 37 7.73 13.04 -14.63
C ALA A 37 8.90 13.74 -13.93
N LEU A 38 8.67 14.92 -13.35
CA LEU A 38 9.69 15.66 -12.61
C LEU A 38 10.14 14.93 -11.35
N VAL A 39 9.22 14.45 -10.50
CA VAL A 39 9.58 13.69 -9.28
C VAL A 39 10.37 12.43 -9.63
N CYS A 40 9.96 11.67 -10.65
CA CYS A 40 10.69 10.49 -11.09
C CYS A 40 12.10 10.83 -11.61
N ASP A 41 12.26 11.93 -12.35
CA ASP A 41 13.55 12.35 -12.91
C ASP A 41 14.54 12.76 -11.81
N GLU A 42 14.11 13.58 -10.85
CA GLU A 42 14.92 13.97 -9.68
C GLU A 42 15.24 12.77 -8.77
N ILE A 43 14.32 11.80 -8.61
CA ILE A 43 14.59 10.52 -7.93
C ILE A 43 15.71 9.74 -8.63
N LEU A 44 15.69 9.71 -9.97
CA LEU A 44 16.68 8.98 -10.77
C LEU A 44 18.06 9.63 -10.70
N GLU A 45 18.16 10.96 -10.71
CA GLU A 45 19.43 11.66 -10.52
C GLU A 45 19.94 11.52 -9.07
N MET A 46 19.08 11.61 -8.05
CA MET A 46 19.51 11.36 -6.65
C MET A 46 20.05 9.93 -6.45
N ALA A 47 19.45 8.93 -7.11
CA ALA A 47 19.93 7.55 -7.07
C ALA A 47 21.28 7.37 -7.80
N TRP A 48 21.45 8.05 -8.95
CA TRP A 48 22.69 8.07 -9.72
C TRP A 48 23.85 8.71 -8.93
N ASP A 49 23.58 9.82 -8.22
CA ASP A 49 24.52 10.46 -7.29
C ASP A 49 24.80 9.63 -6.01
N GLY A 50 24.16 8.47 -5.85
CA GLY A 50 24.39 7.55 -4.74
C GLY A 50 23.69 7.93 -3.43
N THR A 51 22.64 8.74 -3.48
CA THR A 51 21.79 9.03 -2.31
C THR A 51 21.17 7.72 -1.79
N PRO A 52 21.16 7.45 -0.48
CA PRO A 52 20.51 6.26 0.08
C PRO A 52 19.00 6.20 -0.25
N LEU A 53 18.48 5.01 -0.49
CA LEU A 53 17.09 4.78 -0.93
C LEU A 53 16.07 5.40 0.04
N GLU A 54 16.29 5.24 1.34
CA GLU A 54 15.50 5.83 2.41
C GLU A 54 15.48 7.36 2.34
N THR A 55 16.62 7.99 2.05
CA THR A 55 16.75 9.44 1.89
C THR A 55 16.14 9.93 0.57
N VAL A 56 16.16 9.13 -0.49
CA VAL A 56 15.44 9.42 -1.75
C VAL A 56 13.93 9.46 -1.50
N VAL A 57 13.39 8.46 -0.80
CA VAL A 57 11.95 8.39 -0.46
C VAL A 57 11.54 9.52 0.49
N GLU A 58 12.35 9.83 1.50
CA GLU A 58 12.11 10.95 2.44
C GLU A 58 12.06 12.31 1.72
N ARG A 59 12.97 12.55 0.75
CA ARG A 59 13.07 13.84 0.05
C ARG A 59 12.04 14.01 -1.07
N ALA A 60 11.55 12.93 -1.66
CA ALA A 60 10.73 13.00 -2.87
C ALA A 60 9.48 13.90 -2.76
N PRO A 61 8.71 13.91 -1.63
CA PRO A 61 7.56 14.80 -1.48
C PRO A 61 7.89 16.31 -1.45
N ALA A 62 9.15 16.68 -1.22
CA ALA A 62 9.60 18.08 -1.20
C ALA A 62 9.99 18.62 -2.59
N LEU A 63 10.14 17.75 -3.60
CA LEU A 63 10.63 18.12 -4.94
C LEU A 63 9.64 19.02 -5.71
N VAL A 64 8.34 18.80 -5.54
CA VAL A 64 7.27 19.57 -6.21
C VAL A 64 6.18 19.92 -5.19
N PRO A 65 6.28 21.07 -4.49
CA PRO A 65 5.31 21.43 -3.47
C PRO A 65 3.92 21.72 -4.06
N ARG A 66 2.87 21.41 -3.28
CA ARG A 66 1.46 21.35 -3.73
C ARG A 66 0.92 22.66 -4.30
N ASP A 67 1.45 23.81 -3.93
CA ASP A 67 1.07 25.12 -4.47
C ASP A 67 1.50 25.32 -5.95
N ARG A 68 2.49 24.54 -6.40
CA ARG A 68 2.99 24.47 -7.78
C ARG A 68 2.21 23.47 -8.65
N LEU A 69 1.18 22.83 -8.11
CA LEU A 69 0.32 21.89 -8.83
C LEU A 69 -1.02 22.53 -9.23
N LEU A 70 -1.69 21.96 -10.21
CA LEU A 70 -3.09 22.25 -10.49
C LEU A 70 -3.99 21.61 -9.40
N PRO A 71 -5.18 22.17 -9.12
CA PRO A 71 -6.13 21.56 -8.19
C PRO A 71 -6.49 20.13 -8.63
N GLY A 72 -6.61 19.20 -7.67
CA GLY A 72 -6.92 17.79 -7.94
C GLY A 72 -5.72 16.91 -8.26
N VAL A 73 -4.51 17.47 -8.43
CA VAL A 73 -3.33 16.68 -8.82
C VAL A 73 -2.80 15.82 -7.69
N ALA A 74 -2.72 16.34 -6.45
CA ALA A 74 -2.21 15.57 -5.31
C ALA A 74 -3.13 14.37 -4.99
N GLU A 75 -4.42 14.59 -5.13
CA GLU A 75 -5.50 13.62 -4.94
C GLU A 75 -5.48 12.55 -6.05
N SER A 76 -5.18 12.94 -7.29
CA SER A 76 -5.09 12.02 -8.44
C SER A 76 -3.84 11.13 -8.47
N VAL A 77 -2.84 11.39 -7.63
CA VAL A 77 -1.55 10.65 -7.62
C VAL A 77 -1.27 10.11 -6.20
N PRO A 78 -1.92 9.00 -5.80
CA PRO A 78 -1.75 8.41 -4.47
C PRO A 78 -0.34 7.84 -4.22
N SER A 79 0.38 7.47 -5.29
CA SER A 79 1.81 7.15 -5.21
C SER A 79 2.52 7.33 -6.55
N ILE A 80 3.86 7.40 -6.48
CA ILE A 80 4.78 7.33 -7.61
C ILE A 80 5.69 6.11 -7.41
N GLN A 81 5.96 5.40 -8.50
CA GLN A 81 6.88 4.27 -8.54
C GLN A 81 7.82 4.38 -9.74
N VAL A 82 9.13 4.20 -9.51
CA VAL A 82 10.18 4.29 -10.55
C VAL A 82 11.35 3.38 -10.21
N GLU A 83 11.87 2.64 -11.19
CA GLU A 83 13.00 1.71 -10.98
C GLU A 83 14.34 2.41 -11.25
N ALA A 84 14.98 2.89 -10.19
CA ALA A 84 16.19 3.69 -10.25
C ALA A 84 17.47 2.87 -10.13
N LEU A 85 18.55 3.31 -10.77
CA LEU A 85 19.87 2.69 -10.73
C LEU A 85 20.73 3.36 -9.65
N PHE A 86 20.98 2.66 -8.57
CA PHE A 86 21.89 3.06 -7.49
C PHE A 86 23.28 2.43 -7.69
N PRO A 87 24.33 2.88 -6.98
CA PRO A 87 25.66 2.27 -7.01
C PRO A 87 25.71 0.78 -6.62
N HIS A 88 24.66 0.25 -5.99
CA HIS A 88 24.52 -1.15 -5.60
C HIS A 88 23.60 -1.98 -6.53
N GLY A 89 23.13 -1.40 -7.64
CA GLY A 89 22.21 -2.03 -8.60
C GLY A 89 20.88 -1.28 -8.72
N SER A 90 19.94 -1.83 -9.49
CA SER A 90 18.62 -1.23 -9.64
C SER A 90 17.68 -1.59 -8.49
N ALA A 91 16.89 -0.62 -8.03
CA ALA A 91 15.86 -0.80 -7.02
C ALA A 91 14.58 -0.03 -7.37
N LEU A 92 13.42 -0.56 -6.96
CA LEU A 92 12.14 0.13 -7.09
C LEU A 92 12.01 1.19 -5.97
N VAL A 93 12.00 2.45 -6.37
CA VAL A 93 11.64 3.56 -5.47
C VAL A 93 10.11 3.68 -5.49
N HIS A 94 9.49 3.65 -4.30
CA HIS A 94 8.06 3.89 -4.12
C HIS A 94 7.86 5.06 -3.15
N VAL A 95 7.11 6.06 -3.60
CA VAL A 95 6.76 7.25 -2.82
C VAL A 95 5.24 7.32 -2.72
N SER A 96 4.71 7.04 -1.53
CA SER A 96 3.29 7.28 -1.21
C SER A 96 3.05 8.77 -1.01
N GLU A 97 1.87 9.26 -1.39
CA GLU A 97 1.44 10.66 -1.24
C GLU A 97 2.53 11.70 -1.64
N PRO A 98 3.11 11.58 -2.86
CA PRO A 98 4.28 12.36 -3.31
C PRO A 98 4.05 13.88 -3.42
N PHE A 99 2.81 14.35 -3.20
CA PHE A 99 2.41 15.75 -3.23
C PHE A 99 1.72 16.18 -1.91
N GLY A 100 1.90 15.41 -0.85
CA GLY A 100 1.18 15.51 0.42
C GLY A 100 -0.16 14.75 0.42
N PRO A 101 -0.82 14.66 1.57
CA PRO A 101 -2.01 13.83 1.76
C PRO A 101 -3.19 14.31 0.91
N ALA A 102 -3.96 13.38 0.35
CA ALA A 102 -5.13 13.68 -0.44
C ALA A 102 -6.20 14.44 0.39
N ASP A 103 -6.90 15.37 -0.26
CA ASP A 103 -8.10 16.00 0.30
C ASP A 103 -9.28 15.01 0.22
N PRO A 104 -9.95 14.64 1.33
CA PRO A 104 -11.11 13.76 1.30
C PRO A 104 -12.31 14.30 0.51
N GLU A 105 -12.42 15.62 0.33
CA GLU A 105 -13.45 16.27 -0.50
C GLU A 105 -12.97 16.48 -1.96
N GLY A 106 -11.72 16.12 -2.26
CA GLY A 106 -11.11 16.26 -3.58
C GLY A 106 -11.51 15.19 -4.60
N PRO A 107 -10.94 15.24 -5.83
CA PRO A 107 -11.26 14.29 -6.90
C PRO A 107 -10.95 12.83 -6.51
N GLY A 108 -11.98 11.98 -6.53
CA GLY A 108 -11.90 10.59 -6.08
C GLY A 108 -12.29 10.38 -4.60
N GLY A 109 -12.58 11.45 -3.86
CA GLY A 109 -13.12 11.41 -2.51
C GLY A 109 -14.42 10.61 -2.42
N VAL A 110 -14.59 9.88 -1.31
CA VAL A 110 -15.74 8.99 -1.08
C VAL A 110 -16.61 9.55 0.03
N LEU A 111 -17.78 10.06 -0.36
CA LEU A 111 -18.79 10.52 0.60
C LEU A 111 -19.45 9.32 1.28
N VAL A 112 -19.14 9.13 2.56
CA VAL A 112 -19.75 8.11 3.43
C VAL A 112 -20.84 8.72 4.31
N THR A 113 -21.78 7.90 4.76
CA THR A 113 -22.75 8.28 5.81
C THR A 113 -22.20 7.83 7.16
N ASP A 114 -22.41 8.62 8.21
CA ASP A 114 -22.06 8.22 9.58
C ASP A 114 -22.76 6.93 10.00
N GLY A 115 -22.02 6.00 10.60
CA GLY A 115 -22.55 4.75 11.14
C GLY A 115 -21.54 3.61 11.17
N GLU A 116 -21.99 2.46 11.67
CA GLU A 116 -21.23 1.20 11.66
C GLU A 116 -21.99 0.16 10.82
N MET A 117 -21.26 -0.84 10.29
CA MET A 117 -21.84 -1.94 9.52
C MET A 117 -21.58 -3.27 10.23
N GLU A 118 -22.64 -3.97 10.67
CA GLU A 118 -22.50 -5.29 11.29
C GLU A 118 -21.91 -6.30 10.28
N LEU A 119 -20.77 -6.90 10.61
CA LEU A 119 -20.18 -7.97 9.82
C LEU A 119 -20.97 -9.26 10.03
N ALA A 120 -21.40 -9.92 8.94
CA ALA A 120 -22.12 -11.20 8.97
C ALA A 120 -23.38 -11.20 9.88
N PRO A 121 -24.33 -10.27 9.66
CA PRO A 121 -25.47 -10.05 10.56
C PRO A 121 -26.31 -11.30 10.78
N GLY A 122 -26.79 -11.45 12.02
CA GLY A 122 -27.66 -12.56 12.45
C GLY A 122 -27.00 -13.94 12.50
N ARG A 123 -25.70 -14.09 12.21
CA ARG A 123 -24.99 -15.38 12.36
C ARG A 123 -24.57 -15.65 13.81
N PRO A 124 -24.56 -16.92 14.25
CA PRO A 124 -24.01 -17.28 15.56
C PRO A 124 -22.53 -16.92 15.66
N ARG A 125 -22.14 -16.44 16.83
CA ARG A 125 -20.76 -16.06 17.18
C ARG A 125 -20.35 -16.69 18.50
N SER A 126 -19.06 -16.97 18.65
CA SER A 126 -18.45 -17.44 19.90
C SER A 126 -17.03 -16.87 20.06
N THR A 127 -16.48 -16.97 21.26
CA THR A 127 -15.09 -16.59 21.55
C THR A 127 -14.21 -17.82 21.56
N LEU A 128 -13.16 -17.81 20.74
CA LEU A 128 -12.15 -18.86 20.67
C LEU A 128 -10.83 -18.34 21.26
N THR A 129 -10.27 -19.04 22.24
CA THR A 129 -8.89 -18.81 22.67
C THR A 129 -7.95 -19.70 21.87
N VAL A 130 -7.01 -19.09 21.15
CA VAL A 130 -6.03 -19.75 20.28
C VAL A 130 -4.64 -19.57 20.87
N THR A 131 -3.86 -20.65 20.94
CA THR A 131 -2.43 -20.61 21.33
C THR A 131 -1.55 -21.05 20.16
N ASN A 132 -0.61 -20.22 19.71
CA ASN A 132 0.39 -20.64 18.72
C ASN A 132 1.56 -21.35 19.42
N ARG A 133 1.60 -22.68 19.36
CA ARG A 133 2.70 -23.52 19.89
C ARG A 133 3.87 -23.68 18.92
N GLY A 134 3.81 -23.08 17.73
CA GLY A 134 4.86 -23.13 16.72
C GLY A 134 5.94 -22.07 16.90
N GLY A 135 7.15 -22.36 16.40
CA GLY A 135 8.28 -21.40 16.37
C GLY A 135 8.23 -20.37 15.23
N ARG A 136 7.04 -20.09 14.66
CA ARG A 136 6.80 -19.13 13.57
C ARG A 136 5.43 -18.50 13.71
N ALA A 137 5.29 -17.25 13.31
CA ALA A 137 3.99 -16.58 13.23
C ALA A 137 3.04 -17.33 12.28
N VAL A 138 1.77 -17.41 12.64
CA VAL A 138 0.72 -18.00 11.79
C VAL A 138 -0.33 -16.94 11.50
N TRP A 139 -0.65 -16.74 10.23
CA TRP A 139 -1.68 -15.82 9.78
C TRP A 139 -2.89 -16.62 9.31
N VAL A 140 -4.08 -16.30 9.84
CA VAL A 140 -5.35 -16.94 9.47
C VAL A 140 -6.27 -15.89 8.88
N SER A 141 -6.80 -16.13 7.68
CA SER A 141 -7.64 -15.15 6.97
C SER A 141 -9.12 -15.26 7.32
N SER A 142 -9.84 -14.16 7.12
CA SER A 142 -11.27 -13.95 7.42
C SER A 142 -12.22 -15.07 7.02
N HIS A 143 -11.89 -15.86 6.00
CA HIS A 143 -12.75 -16.91 5.44
C HIS A 143 -12.11 -18.31 5.43
N PHE A 144 -10.96 -18.48 6.09
CA PHE A 144 -10.32 -19.78 6.19
C PHE A 144 -11.09 -20.70 7.17
N PRO A 145 -11.33 -22.00 6.86
CA PRO A 145 -11.93 -22.96 7.79
C PRO A 145 -11.08 -23.13 9.05
N LEU A 146 -11.59 -22.72 10.21
CA LEU A 146 -10.81 -22.75 11.45
C LEU A 146 -10.44 -24.18 11.86
N GLU A 147 -11.30 -25.16 11.61
CA GLU A 147 -11.02 -26.58 11.88
C GLU A 147 -9.80 -27.10 11.09
N GLU A 148 -9.49 -26.50 9.93
CA GLU A 148 -8.35 -26.85 9.05
C GLU A 148 -7.10 -25.98 9.28
N ALA A 149 -7.14 -24.99 10.19
CA ALA A 149 -6.03 -24.05 10.39
C ALA A 149 -4.72 -24.75 10.82
N ASN A 150 -3.57 -24.11 10.62
CA ASN A 150 -2.24 -24.69 10.87
C ASN A 150 -2.18 -25.50 12.20
N PRO A 151 -1.73 -26.77 12.21
CA PRO A 151 -1.67 -27.61 13.42
C PRO A 151 -0.82 -27.05 14.57
N ALA A 152 0.04 -26.05 14.33
CA ALA A 152 0.73 -25.31 15.38
C ALA A 152 -0.20 -24.43 16.23
N LEU A 153 -1.40 -24.11 15.74
CA LEU A 153 -2.45 -23.42 16.50
C LEU A 153 -3.28 -24.44 17.29
N ASP A 154 -3.22 -24.28 18.61
CA ASP A 154 -3.90 -25.10 19.61
C ASP A 154 -5.16 -24.41 20.12
N PHE A 155 -6.29 -25.11 19.94
CA PHE A 155 -7.65 -24.76 20.34
C PHE A 155 -8.57 -25.97 20.07
N ASP A 156 -9.79 -25.97 20.61
CA ASP A 156 -10.78 -27.02 20.31
C ASP A 156 -11.32 -26.87 18.87
N ARG A 157 -10.94 -27.82 18.00
CA ARG A 157 -11.29 -27.84 16.57
C ARG A 157 -12.68 -28.39 16.29
N GLU A 158 -13.25 -29.20 17.18
CA GLU A 158 -14.63 -29.67 17.03
C GLU A 158 -15.61 -28.57 17.43
N ALA A 159 -15.31 -27.83 18.49
CA ALA A 159 -16.11 -26.68 18.94
C ALA A 159 -16.20 -25.54 17.91
N VAL A 160 -15.23 -25.43 16.98
CA VAL A 160 -15.23 -24.41 15.90
C VAL A 160 -15.33 -24.99 14.49
N ARG A 161 -15.70 -26.27 14.36
CA ARG A 161 -16.12 -26.86 13.07
C ARG A 161 -17.22 -25.99 12.44
N GLY A 162 -17.14 -25.70 11.16
CA GLY A 162 -18.10 -24.82 10.49
C GLY A 162 -17.93 -23.32 10.76
N HIS A 163 -16.84 -22.87 11.41
CA HIS A 163 -16.62 -21.45 11.73
C HIS A 163 -15.44 -20.84 10.94
N ARG A 164 -15.42 -19.51 10.93
CA ARG A 164 -14.34 -18.64 10.41
C ARG A 164 -14.08 -17.50 11.40
N LEU A 165 -12.98 -16.75 11.26
CA LEU A 165 -12.75 -15.55 12.07
C LEU A 165 -13.78 -14.45 11.76
N ASP A 166 -14.36 -13.83 12.78
CA ASP A 166 -15.30 -12.71 12.59
C ASP A 166 -14.55 -11.37 12.46
N VAL A 167 -13.86 -11.24 11.32
CA VAL A 167 -13.11 -10.04 10.92
C VAL A 167 -13.51 -9.64 9.48
N PRO A 168 -13.23 -8.40 9.04
CA PRO A 168 -13.59 -7.92 7.71
C PRO A 168 -13.14 -8.85 6.57
N ALA A 169 -13.91 -8.93 5.49
CA ALA A 169 -13.55 -9.75 4.34
C ALA A 169 -12.19 -9.31 3.76
N GLY A 170 -11.32 -10.29 3.49
CA GLY A 170 -9.93 -10.05 3.07
C GLY A 170 -8.93 -9.80 4.22
N ALA A 171 -9.39 -9.38 5.41
CA ALA A 171 -8.52 -9.23 6.57
C ALA A 171 -8.01 -10.60 7.09
N SER A 172 -6.97 -10.56 7.92
CA SER A 172 -6.36 -11.73 8.57
C SER A 172 -5.93 -11.40 10.00
N VAL A 173 -5.85 -12.42 10.86
CA VAL A 173 -5.31 -12.33 12.21
C VAL A 173 -3.98 -13.07 12.27
N ALA A 174 -2.92 -12.37 12.68
CA ALA A 174 -1.62 -12.95 13.00
C ALA A 174 -1.59 -13.45 14.46
N PHE A 175 -1.01 -14.62 14.67
CA PHE A 175 -0.69 -15.20 15.98
C PHE A 175 0.82 -15.43 16.06
N GLU A 176 1.52 -14.70 16.92
CA GLU A 176 2.99 -14.77 17.04
C GLU A 176 3.47 -16.03 17.77
N PRO A 177 4.75 -16.44 17.65
CA PRO A 177 5.28 -17.63 18.33
C PRO A 177 5.06 -17.59 19.85
N GLY A 178 4.35 -18.59 20.39
CA GLY A 178 4.00 -18.65 21.81
C GLY A 178 2.83 -17.77 22.24
N GLU A 179 2.23 -16.99 21.34
CA GLU A 179 1.10 -16.11 21.67
C GLU A 179 -0.16 -16.91 22.03
N THR A 180 -0.86 -16.48 23.08
CA THR A 180 -2.24 -16.88 23.38
C THR A 180 -3.16 -15.69 23.20
N ARG A 181 -4.16 -15.78 22.30
CA ARG A 181 -5.09 -14.70 21.98
C ARG A 181 -6.54 -15.20 21.91
N SER A 182 -7.47 -14.47 22.52
CA SER A 182 -8.90 -14.66 22.31
C SER A 182 -9.38 -13.91 21.07
N VAL A 183 -10.14 -14.58 20.20
CA VAL A 183 -10.70 -14.02 18.96
C VAL A 183 -12.19 -14.35 18.84
N THR A 184 -12.95 -13.48 18.18
CA THR A 184 -14.36 -13.77 17.82
C THR A 184 -14.38 -14.64 16.57
N VAL A 185 -15.20 -15.69 16.60
CA VAL A 185 -15.45 -16.58 15.46
C VAL A 185 -16.94 -16.58 15.14
N VAL A 186 -17.27 -16.73 13.86
CA VAL A 186 -18.64 -16.71 13.33
C VAL A 186 -18.87 -17.92 12.45
N THR A 187 -20.08 -18.47 12.47
CA THR A 187 -20.43 -19.60 11.61
C THR A 187 -20.28 -19.21 10.13
N ARG A 188 -19.82 -20.15 9.29
CA ARG A 188 -19.79 -19.99 7.83
C ARG A 188 -21.20 -19.90 7.25
N GLY A 189 -21.29 -19.63 5.95
CA GLY A 189 -22.56 -19.58 5.22
C GLY A 189 -22.38 -20.01 3.77
N GLY A 190 -23.46 -20.48 3.17
CA GLY A 190 -23.42 -21.35 2.00
C GLY A 190 -23.87 -22.76 2.40
N GLU A 191 -23.49 -23.77 1.62
CA GLU A 191 -23.88 -25.15 1.90
C GLU A 191 -22.95 -25.88 2.90
N ARG A 192 -21.76 -25.31 3.24
CA ARG A 192 -20.74 -25.83 4.17
C ARG A 192 -19.84 -24.72 4.76
#